data_AF-A0A6S8EVI0-F1
#
_entry.id   AF-A0A6S8EVI0-F1
#
_cell.length_a   1.000
_cell.length_b   1.000
_cell.length_c   1.000
_cell.angle_alpha   90.00
_cell.angle_beta   90.00
_cell.angle_gamma   90.00
#
_symmetry.space_group_name_H-M   'P 1'
#
loop_
_entity.id
_entity.type
_entity.pdbx_description
1 polymer ?
#
loop_
_entity_poly.entity_id
_entity_poly.type
_entity_poly.pdbx_seq_one_letter_code
_entity_poly.pdbx_strand_id
1 'polypeptide(L)'
;EGGSFPHTGPAVPGKDKSEKFASPSLSKSLKTPQTTKTEKSATGHNFTQTEDKDKVNAAVRKMKELSAVPRYNKDGKQVPEGNGGKGENYYWQQSLYEITIYVQVPPGTNSKDIVCEIDPGTIRVGVKGKSLILEGNYPENYKVNTGECFWSFEEAENTITISLDKREQTWWPSVVQGEPEIDTQNVDSKRKVDEYDDETQATIRRIMFDQNQKRKGLPTSGEITTNGVLEKAKYIKGSPFLNDDGSMK
;
A
#
# COMPACT_ATOMS: atom_id res chain seq x y z
N GLU A 1 31.34 -73.01 -21.42
CA GLU A 1 30.08 -72.59 -22.05
C GLU A 1 29.82 -71.16 -21.58
N GLY A 2 29.72 -70.09 -22.37
CA GLY A 2 29.03 -69.87 -23.66
C GLY A 2 27.87 -68.89 -23.38
N GLY A 3 27.69 -67.73 -24.01
CA GLY A 3 28.54 -67.01 -24.97
C GLY A 3 28.02 -65.58 -25.28
N SER A 4 28.87 -64.79 -25.94
CA SER A 4 28.62 -63.73 -26.94
C SER A 4 27.44 -62.72 -26.84
N PHE A 5 27.82 -61.46 -26.57
CA PHE A 5 27.76 -60.28 -27.49
C PHE A 5 26.39 -59.76 -28.05
N PRO A 6 26.34 -58.52 -28.61
CA PRO A 6 25.16 -57.65 -28.59
C PRO A 6 24.52 -57.45 -29.98
N HIS A 7 23.48 -56.61 -30.07
CA HIS A 7 22.97 -56.12 -31.35
C HIS A 7 22.73 -54.60 -31.39
N THR A 8 23.03 -54.04 -32.56
CA THR A 8 23.06 -52.60 -32.88
C THR A 8 22.02 -52.23 -33.93
N GLY A 9 21.28 -51.13 -33.70
CA GLY A 9 20.57 -50.34 -34.74
C GLY A 9 19.41 -51.03 -35.48
N PRO A 10 18.78 -50.34 -36.47
CA PRO A 10 19.10 -49.01 -37.01
C PRO A 10 17.93 -48.00 -36.96
N ALA A 11 18.19 -46.77 -37.42
CA ALA A 11 17.17 -45.77 -37.79
C ALA A 11 17.00 -45.71 -39.31
N VAL A 12 15.80 -45.42 -39.85
CA VAL A 12 15.53 -44.64 -41.09
C VAL A 12 14.03 -44.25 -41.19
N PRO A 13 13.59 -43.34 -42.13
CA PRO A 13 12.39 -42.51 -41.97
C PRO A 13 11.35 -42.64 -43.11
N GLY A 14 10.35 -41.76 -43.14
CA GLY A 14 9.43 -41.51 -44.28
C GLY A 14 8.16 -40.79 -43.82
N LYS A 15 7.76 -39.63 -44.38
CA LYS A 15 7.08 -39.42 -45.68
C LYS A 15 5.63 -39.96 -45.68
N ASP A 16 4.63 -39.28 -46.23
CA ASP A 16 4.64 -38.15 -47.19
C ASP A 16 3.25 -37.48 -47.30
N LYS A 17 3.20 -36.24 -47.85
CA LYS A 17 2.09 -35.67 -48.69
C LYS A 17 0.71 -35.43 -48.06
N SER A 18 -0.17 -34.55 -48.60
CA SER A 18 -0.11 -33.38 -49.53
C SER A 18 -1.53 -32.74 -49.55
N GLU A 19 -1.91 -31.66 -50.24
CA GLU A 19 -1.35 -30.69 -51.21
C GLU A 19 -1.42 -29.25 -50.58
N LYS A 20 -0.76 -28.17 -51.03
CA LYS A 20 -0.78 -27.43 -52.32
C LYS A 20 -2.16 -26.89 -52.77
N PHE A 21 -2.29 -25.56 -52.84
CA PHE A 21 -2.78 -24.84 -54.02
C PHE A 21 -2.18 -23.43 -54.02
N ALA A 22 -2.07 -22.79 -55.19
CA ALA A 22 -1.27 -21.58 -55.39
C ALA A 22 -2.12 -20.37 -55.86
N SER A 23 -1.62 -19.16 -55.54
CA SER A 23 -1.47 -17.94 -56.38
C SER A 23 -2.55 -17.59 -57.44
N PRO A 24 -2.82 -16.29 -57.75
CA PRO A 24 -1.74 -15.30 -57.95
C PRO A 24 -2.01 -13.77 -57.76
N SER A 25 -0.89 -13.04 -57.54
CA SER A 25 -0.48 -11.81 -58.26
C SER A 25 -1.07 -10.39 -58.02
N LEU A 26 -0.10 -9.44 -57.99
CA LEU A 26 -0.10 -8.05 -58.51
C LEU A 26 -1.04 -7.01 -57.86
N SER A 27 -0.72 -5.74 -57.61
CA SER A 27 0.50 -4.89 -57.54
C SER A 27 0.00 -3.44 -57.64
N LYS A 28 0.50 -2.50 -56.83
CA LYS A 28 1.03 -1.18 -57.28
C LYS A 28 1.36 -0.24 -56.11
N SER A 29 2.33 0.63 -56.38
CA SER A 29 2.86 1.69 -55.52
C SER A 29 2.18 3.03 -55.87
N LEU A 30 2.14 4.00 -54.95
CA LEU A 30 2.86 5.28 -55.09
C LEU A 30 2.59 6.30 -53.93
N LYS A 31 3.69 6.86 -53.42
CA LYS A 31 3.95 8.27 -53.01
C LYS A 31 3.07 9.01 -51.97
N THR A 32 3.78 9.41 -50.90
CA THR A 32 3.64 10.68 -50.14
C THR A 32 3.72 11.93 -51.05
N PRO A 33 3.21 13.10 -50.61
CA PRO A 33 4.14 14.09 -50.03
C PRO A 33 3.60 14.90 -48.82
N GLN A 34 4.53 15.61 -48.18
CA GLN A 34 4.34 16.47 -47.00
C GLN A 34 3.77 17.86 -47.36
N THR A 35 3.17 18.54 -46.39
CA THR A 35 3.33 20.00 -46.23
C THR A 35 3.17 20.46 -44.76
N THR A 36 3.80 21.59 -44.44
CA THR A 36 4.05 22.14 -43.09
C THR A 36 3.26 23.42 -42.80
N LYS A 37 3.38 23.90 -41.53
CA LYS A 37 2.99 25.21 -40.94
C LYS A 37 1.57 25.21 -40.32
N THR A 38 1.41 25.35 -39.01
CA THR A 38 1.74 26.47 -38.09
C THR A 38 0.79 27.65 -38.23
N GLU A 39 -0.15 27.80 -37.28
CA GLU A 39 -0.43 29.08 -36.61
C GLU A 39 -1.32 28.91 -35.36
N LYS A 40 -1.30 29.92 -34.48
CA LYS A 40 -2.03 29.94 -33.20
C LYS A 40 -3.39 30.62 -33.38
N SER A 41 -4.42 30.11 -32.69
CA SER A 41 -5.43 31.00 -32.09
C SER A 41 -6.07 30.33 -30.88
N ALA A 42 -6.41 31.14 -29.87
CA ALA A 42 -7.00 30.67 -28.63
C ALA A 42 -8.53 30.70 -28.70
N THR A 43 -9.19 29.73 -28.06
CA THR A 43 -10.48 29.92 -27.37
C THR A 43 -10.58 28.84 -26.30
N GLY A 44 -10.87 29.25 -25.07
CA GLY A 44 -10.74 28.38 -23.89
C GLY A 44 -11.74 27.22 -23.86
N HIS A 45 -11.32 26.11 -23.28
CA HIS A 45 -12.19 25.07 -22.76
C HIS A 45 -11.82 24.87 -21.28
N ASN A 46 -12.82 24.93 -20.40
CA ASN A 46 -12.62 24.69 -18.97
C ASN A 46 -12.19 23.24 -18.76
N PHE A 47 -10.95 23.03 -18.34
CA PHE A 47 -10.46 21.70 -17.98
C PHE A 47 -10.93 21.34 -16.56
N THR A 48 -11.52 20.16 -16.41
CA THR A 48 -12.07 19.62 -15.17
C THR A 48 -10.98 19.47 -14.11
N GLN A 49 -10.85 20.46 -13.23
CA GLN A 49 -9.71 20.59 -12.31
C GLN A 49 -10.01 20.00 -10.92
N THR A 50 -10.31 18.69 -10.88
CA THR A 50 -10.58 17.95 -9.63
C THR A 50 -9.70 16.71 -9.45
N GLU A 51 -9.43 15.92 -10.50
CA GLU A 51 -8.75 14.61 -10.35
C GLU A 51 -7.22 14.68 -10.22
N ASP A 52 -6.57 15.75 -10.67
CA ASP A 52 -5.10 15.88 -10.62
C ASP A 52 -4.56 16.40 -9.28
N LYS A 53 -5.33 17.20 -8.54
CA LYS A 53 -4.85 17.83 -7.30
C LYS A 53 -4.53 16.80 -6.23
N ASP A 54 -5.36 15.78 -6.09
CA ASP A 54 -5.16 14.75 -5.07
C ASP A 54 -3.96 13.85 -5.39
N LYS A 55 -3.71 13.55 -6.68
CA LYS A 55 -2.51 12.81 -7.14
C LYS A 55 -1.23 13.60 -6.90
N VAL A 56 -1.20 14.89 -7.25
CA VAL A 56 -0.05 15.76 -6.99
C VAL A 56 0.20 15.90 -5.48
N ASN A 57 -0.86 16.04 -4.67
CA ASN A 57 -0.74 16.08 -3.21
C ASN A 57 -0.22 14.77 -2.61
N ALA A 58 -0.64 13.60 -3.14
CA ALA A 58 -0.16 12.29 -2.71
C ALA A 58 1.33 12.11 -3.02
N ALA A 59 1.76 12.37 -4.26
CA ALA A 59 3.16 12.27 -4.67
C ALA A 59 4.08 13.20 -3.86
N VAL A 60 3.65 14.45 -3.61
CA VAL A 60 4.38 15.41 -2.75
C VAL A 60 4.47 14.91 -1.31
N ARG A 61 3.41 14.31 -0.76
CA ARG A 61 3.42 13.73 0.59
C ARG A 61 4.39 12.54 0.68
N LYS A 62 4.37 11.64 -0.30
CA LYS A 62 5.24 10.45 -0.35
C LYS A 62 6.72 10.84 -0.51
N MET A 63 7.03 11.80 -1.38
CA MET A 63 8.38 12.35 -1.54
C MET A 63 8.87 13.04 -0.25
N LYS A 64 7.98 13.70 0.50
CA LYS A 64 8.29 14.27 1.82
C LYS A 64 8.53 13.19 2.88
N GLU A 65 7.83 12.06 2.81
CA GLU A 65 7.96 10.94 3.75
C GLU A 65 9.28 10.16 3.55
N LEU A 66 9.70 9.98 2.30
CA LEU A 66 11.00 9.45 1.90
C LEU A 66 12.18 10.38 2.22
N SER A 67 12.04 11.70 2.01
CA SER A 67 13.10 12.67 2.30
C SER A 67 13.20 13.08 3.79
N ALA A 68 12.24 12.67 4.62
CA ALA A 68 12.28 12.90 6.06
C ALA A 68 13.29 11.96 6.74
N VAL A 69 14.48 12.51 7.04
CA VAL A 69 15.58 11.85 7.74
C VAL A 69 15.08 11.06 8.96
N PRO A 70 15.39 9.75 9.08
CA PRO A 70 14.94 8.95 10.22
C PRO A 70 15.49 9.52 11.53
N ARG A 71 14.64 9.53 12.56
CA ARG A 71 15.02 9.94 13.92
C ARG A 71 15.56 8.73 14.67
N TYR A 72 16.58 8.92 15.49
CA TYR A 72 17.22 7.85 16.26
C TYR A 72 17.03 8.05 17.77
N ASN A 73 16.91 6.95 18.50
CA ASN A 73 16.92 6.93 19.96
C ASN A 73 18.38 6.97 20.49
N LYS A 74 18.56 6.89 21.82
CA LYS A 74 19.89 6.94 22.45
C LYS A 74 20.75 5.71 22.17
N ASP A 75 20.11 4.60 21.80
CA ASP A 75 20.73 3.30 21.54
C ASP A 75 21.07 3.11 20.04
N GLY A 76 20.91 4.16 19.22
CA GLY A 76 21.20 4.14 17.79
C GLY A 76 20.14 3.45 16.94
N LYS A 77 18.96 3.11 17.49
CA LYS A 77 17.84 2.54 16.75
C LYS A 77 16.90 3.62 16.22
N GLN A 78 16.27 3.39 15.08
CA GLN A 78 15.28 4.29 14.53
C GLN A 78 14.02 4.34 15.42
N VAL A 79 13.51 5.55 15.65
CA VAL A 79 12.19 5.76 16.26
C VAL A 79 11.15 5.32 15.23
N PRO A 80 10.28 4.34 15.55
CA PRO A 80 9.38 3.76 14.55
C PRO A 80 8.38 4.79 13.98
N GLU A 81 8.33 4.89 12.66
CA GLU A 81 7.33 5.68 11.92
C GLU A 81 6.42 4.71 11.17
N GLY A 82 5.12 4.70 11.47
CA GLY A 82 4.21 3.64 10.98
C GLY A 82 4.61 2.23 11.44
N ASN A 83 5.18 2.13 12.66
CA ASN A 83 5.77 0.92 13.25
C ASN A 83 6.94 0.30 12.47
N GLY A 84 7.41 0.93 11.39
CA GLY A 84 8.60 0.52 10.64
C GLY A 84 9.65 1.64 10.57
N GLY A 85 10.51 1.59 9.57
CA GLY A 85 11.71 2.42 9.46
C GLY A 85 12.07 2.77 8.01
N LYS A 86 13.29 3.29 7.81
CA LYS A 86 13.79 3.80 6.52
C LYS A 86 15.20 3.31 6.24
N GLY A 87 15.41 2.79 5.03
CA GLY A 87 16.73 2.60 4.44
C GLY A 87 17.11 3.80 3.56
N GLU A 88 18.10 3.65 2.69
CA GLU A 88 18.57 4.74 1.81
C GLU A 88 17.55 5.09 0.71
N ASN A 89 16.98 4.08 0.05
CA ASN A 89 16.10 4.23 -1.13
C ASN A 89 14.73 3.55 -0.94
N TYR A 90 14.39 3.19 0.29
CA TYR A 90 13.12 2.58 0.64
C TYR A 90 12.69 2.97 2.06
N TYR A 91 11.39 2.89 2.32
CA TYR A 91 10.86 2.86 3.69
C TYR A 91 9.90 1.69 3.84
N TRP A 92 9.61 1.34 5.09
CA TRP A 92 8.73 0.22 5.39
C TRP A 92 7.89 0.53 6.62
N GLN A 93 6.72 -0.09 6.68
CA GLN A 93 5.76 -0.03 7.77
C GLN A 93 5.35 -1.46 8.12
N GLN A 94 4.79 -1.69 9.30
CA GLN A 94 4.36 -3.05 9.69
C GLN A 94 3.18 -3.04 10.65
N SER A 95 2.42 -4.13 10.62
CA SER A 95 1.53 -4.54 11.71
C SER A 95 2.14 -5.77 12.41
N LEU A 96 1.40 -6.42 13.31
CA LEU A 96 1.79 -7.75 13.78
C LEU A 96 1.79 -8.80 12.66
N TYR A 97 0.98 -8.60 11.61
CA TYR A 97 0.69 -9.60 10.58
C TYR A 97 1.49 -9.42 9.30
N GLU A 98 1.78 -8.17 8.90
CA GLU A 98 2.40 -7.86 7.61
C GLU A 98 3.55 -6.84 7.73
N ILE A 99 4.39 -6.79 6.70
CA ILE A 99 5.30 -5.66 6.41
C ILE A 99 4.95 -5.10 5.05
N THR A 100 4.75 -3.79 4.97
CA THR A 100 4.60 -3.07 3.69
C THR A 100 5.87 -2.28 3.40
N ILE A 101 6.54 -2.58 2.29
CA ILE A 101 7.78 -1.95 1.86
C ILE A 101 7.49 -1.08 0.64
N TYR A 102 8.02 0.15 0.63
CA TYR A 102 7.90 1.10 -0.45
C TYR A 102 9.31 1.44 -0.97
N VAL A 103 9.64 0.95 -2.16
CA VAL A 103 10.95 1.12 -2.79
C VAL A 103 10.85 2.12 -3.94
N GLN A 104 11.67 3.18 -3.91
CA GLN A 104 11.74 4.14 -5.01
C GLN A 104 12.68 3.63 -6.09
N VAL A 105 12.23 3.65 -7.35
CA VAL A 105 13.07 3.32 -8.52
C VAL A 105 13.32 4.56 -9.39
N PRO A 106 14.41 4.59 -10.18
CA PRO A 106 14.69 5.73 -11.05
C PRO A 106 13.56 6.01 -12.05
N PRO A 107 13.27 7.29 -12.37
CA PRO A 107 12.24 7.67 -13.34
C PRO A 107 12.37 6.95 -14.69
N GLY A 108 11.24 6.52 -15.24
CA GLY A 108 11.19 5.78 -16.52
C GLY A 108 11.58 4.30 -16.41
N THR A 109 11.53 3.73 -15.20
CA THR A 109 11.65 2.27 -15.01
C THR A 109 10.36 1.59 -15.48
N ASN A 110 10.45 0.61 -16.39
CA ASN A 110 9.29 -0.19 -16.79
C ASN A 110 9.06 -1.33 -15.80
N SER A 111 7.80 -1.75 -15.64
CA SER A 111 7.44 -2.92 -14.82
C SER A 111 8.20 -4.21 -15.21
N LYS A 112 8.51 -4.39 -16.50
CA LYS A 112 9.28 -5.55 -17.02
C LYS A 112 10.76 -5.58 -16.61
N ASP A 113 11.28 -4.43 -16.20
CA ASP A 113 12.66 -4.27 -15.74
C ASP A 113 12.76 -4.40 -14.22
N ILE A 114 11.65 -4.58 -13.50
CA ILE A 114 11.64 -4.77 -12.05
C ILE A 114 12.04 -6.20 -11.72
N VAL A 115 12.97 -6.32 -10.77
CA VAL A 115 13.26 -7.57 -10.06
C VAL A 115 12.60 -7.45 -8.70
N CYS A 116 11.70 -8.38 -8.36
CA CYS A 116 11.10 -8.51 -7.05
C CYS A 116 10.91 -10.01 -6.76
N GLU A 117 11.90 -10.59 -6.08
CA GLU A 117 11.93 -11.98 -5.67
C GLU A 117 11.72 -12.04 -4.15
N ILE A 118 10.74 -12.86 -3.72
CA ILE A 118 10.33 -12.99 -2.33
C ILE A 118 10.32 -14.49 -2.02
N ASP A 119 11.20 -14.92 -1.13
CA ASP A 119 11.27 -16.29 -0.61
C ASP A 119 10.91 -16.29 0.88
N PRO A 120 10.70 -17.47 1.51
CA PRO A 120 10.35 -17.53 2.93
C PRO A 120 11.41 -16.91 3.86
N GLY A 121 12.67 -16.80 3.42
CA GLY A 121 13.80 -16.31 4.22
C GLY A 121 14.60 -15.15 3.60
N THR A 122 14.32 -14.76 2.36
CA THR A 122 15.11 -13.78 1.59
C THR A 122 14.22 -12.88 0.74
N ILE A 123 14.71 -11.67 0.44
CA ILE A 123 14.08 -10.72 -0.46
C ILE A 123 15.13 -10.09 -1.38
N ARG A 124 14.75 -9.85 -2.65
CA ARG A 124 15.58 -9.17 -3.65
C ARG A 124 14.73 -8.23 -4.49
N VAL A 125 14.97 -6.93 -4.38
CA VAL A 125 14.18 -5.87 -5.04
C VAL A 125 15.09 -4.88 -5.73
N GLY A 126 14.79 -4.53 -6.98
CA GLY A 126 15.48 -3.47 -7.70
C GLY A 126 15.14 -3.44 -9.17
N VAL A 127 16.06 -2.89 -9.97
CA VAL A 127 15.90 -2.77 -11.43
C VAL A 127 16.96 -3.59 -12.13
N LYS A 128 16.54 -4.44 -13.07
CA LYS A 128 17.38 -5.32 -13.88
C LYS A 128 18.49 -4.53 -14.58
N GLY A 129 19.73 -5.01 -14.44
CA GLY A 129 20.91 -4.35 -14.99
C GLY A 129 21.42 -3.14 -14.18
N LYS A 130 20.80 -2.83 -13.05
CA LYS A 130 21.32 -1.91 -12.02
C LYS A 130 21.61 -2.70 -10.74
N SER A 131 22.24 -2.07 -9.76
CA SER A 131 22.31 -2.62 -8.39
C SER A 131 20.91 -2.85 -7.83
N LEU A 132 20.74 -3.91 -7.04
CA LEU A 132 19.52 -4.11 -6.26
C LEU A 132 19.45 -3.05 -5.15
N ILE A 133 18.23 -2.67 -4.79
CA ILE A 133 17.92 -1.60 -3.84
C ILE A 133 17.70 -2.17 -2.44
N LEU A 134 17.18 -3.40 -2.36
CA LEU A 134 17.02 -4.16 -1.13
C LEU A 134 17.32 -5.63 -1.45
N GLU A 135 18.38 -6.19 -0.88
CA GLU A 135 18.78 -7.59 -1.09
C GLU A 135 19.32 -8.19 0.21
N GLY A 136 18.80 -9.36 0.61
CA GLY A 136 19.40 -10.15 1.67
C GLY A 136 18.44 -11.07 2.40
N ASN A 137 18.93 -11.62 3.52
CA ASN A 137 18.17 -12.49 4.42
C ASN A 137 17.28 -11.66 5.35
N TYR A 138 16.06 -12.12 5.62
CA TYR A 138 15.31 -11.68 6.80
C TYR A 138 16.08 -12.08 8.08
N PRO A 139 15.93 -11.38 9.22
CA PRO A 139 16.58 -11.80 10.46
C PRO A 139 16.18 -13.23 10.86
N GLU A 140 17.09 -13.95 11.53
CA GLU A 140 17.14 -15.42 11.55
C GLU A 140 15.80 -16.09 11.92
N ASN A 141 15.13 -15.58 12.95
CA ASN A 141 13.86 -16.10 13.47
C ASN A 141 12.60 -15.64 12.70
N TYR A 142 12.75 -14.80 11.68
CA TYR A 142 11.62 -14.23 10.93
C TYR A 142 11.51 -14.83 9.54
N LYS A 143 10.27 -15.15 9.14
CA LYS A 143 9.93 -15.78 7.85
C LYS A 143 8.59 -15.24 7.34
N VAL A 144 8.38 -15.33 6.04
CA VAL A 144 7.14 -14.89 5.37
C VAL A 144 6.39 -16.07 4.77
N ASN A 145 5.08 -15.93 4.60
CA ASN A 145 4.25 -16.85 3.83
C ASN A 145 4.25 -16.38 2.36
N THR A 146 5.23 -16.83 1.59
CA THR A 146 5.45 -16.36 0.20
C THR A 146 4.21 -16.40 -0.70
N GLY A 147 3.30 -17.37 -0.50
CA GLY A 147 2.06 -17.47 -1.28
C GLY A 147 1.04 -16.35 -1.04
N GLU A 148 1.10 -15.69 0.12
CA GLU A 148 0.27 -14.54 0.50
C GLU A 148 1.00 -13.19 0.30
N CYS A 149 2.29 -13.23 -0.04
CA CYS A 149 3.08 -12.04 -0.35
C CYS A 149 2.79 -11.56 -1.79
N PHE A 150 2.71 -10.25 -1.99
CA PHE A 150 2.48 -9.66 -3.31
C PHE A 150 3.21 -8.34 -3.47
N TRP A 151 3.38 -7.91 -4.71
CA TRP A 151 3.95 -6.60 -5.03
C TRP A 151 3.22 -5.94 -6.21
N SER A 152 3.28 -4.61 -6.24
CA SER A 152 2.76 -3.77 -7.30
C SER A 152 3.77 -2.69 -7.66
N PHE A 153 3.63 -2.10 -8.84
CA PHE A 153 4.44 -0.96 -9.27
C PHE A 153 3.55 0.16 -9.77
N GLU A 154 3.71 1.34 -9.18
CA GLU A 154 3.03 2.55 -9.60
C GLU A 154 3.97 3.42 -10.42
N GLU A 155 3.86 3.32 -11.74
CA GLU A 155 4.72 4.02 -12.72
C GLU A 155 4.66 5.55 -12.55
N ALA A 156 3.48 6.10 -12.23
CA ALA A 156 3.30 7.53 -11.97
C ALA A 156 4.12 8.04 -10.77
N GLU A 157 4.31 7.20 -9.75
CA GLU A 157 5.09 7.51 -8.54
C GLU A 157 6.50 6.90 -8.55
N ASN A 158 6.86 6.16 -9.62
CA ASN A 158 8.06 5.31 -9.71
C ASN A 158 8.32 4.49 -8.45
N THR A 159 7.25 3.98 -7.82
CA THR A 159 7.32 3.28 -6.52
C THR A 159 6.90 1.83 -6.67
N ILE A 160 7.73 0.90 -6.19
CA ILE A 160 7.35 -0.50 -5.96
C ILE A 160 6.76 -0.57 -4.54
N THR A 161 5.56 -1.14 -4.42
CA THR A 161 4.95 -1.46 -3.12
C THR A 161 4.93 -2.98 -2.95
N ILE A 162 5.42 -3.48 -1.83
CA ILE A 162 5.52 -4.92 -1.53
C ILE A 162 4.82 -5.17 -0.21
N SER A 163 3.88 -6.12 -0.15
CA SER A 163 3.38 -6.66 1.12
C SER A 163 3.97 -8.04 1.37
N LEU A 164 4.52 -8.21 2.58
CA LEU A 164 5.06 -9.46 3.11
C LEU A 164 4.16 -9.95 4.24
N ASP A 165 3.46 -11.05 4.02
CA ASP A 165 2.68 -11.72 5.07
C ASP A 165 3.63 -12.48 6.01
N LYS A 166 3.57 -12.18 7.31
CA LYS A 166 4.48 -12.76 8.31
C LYS A 166 3.99 -14.13 8.73
N ARG A 167 4.90 -15.10 8.75
CA ARG A 167 4.61 -16.45 9.25
C ARG A 167 4.33 -16.47 10.76
N GLU A 168 4.90 -15.52 11.51
CA GLU A 168 4.70 -15.37 12.95
C GLU A 168 4.28 -13.93 13.28
N GLN A 169 3.30 -13.77 14.17
CA GLN A 169 2.77 -12.47 14.56
C GLN A 169 3.74 -11.76 15.51
N THR A 170 4.64 -10.95 14.95
CA THR A 170 5.76 -10.36 15.69
C THR A 170 6.24 -9.05 15.08
N TRP A 171 6.86 -8.19 15.90
CA TRP A 171 7.47 -6.94 15.48
C TRP A 171 8.90 -7.19 14.99
N TRP A 172 9.16 -6.93 13.71
CA TRP A 172 10.50 -7.07 13.15
C TRP A 172 11.31 -5.81 13.44
N PRO A 173 12.62 -5.92 13.77
CA PRO A 173 13.49 -4.77 13.98
C PRO A 173 13.98 -4.16 12.66
N SER A 174 14.15 -4.98 11.61
CA SER A 174 14.52 -4.56 10.26
C SER A 174 13.89 -5.50 9.24
N VAL A 175 13.82 -5.10 7.97
CA VAL A 175 13.38 -6.00 6.88
C VAL A 175 14.46 -7.03 6.56
N VAL A 176 15.71 -6.59 6.44
CA VAL A 176 16.88 -7.42 6.09
C VAL A 176 17.94 -7.32 7.19
N GLN A 177 18.72 -8.39 7.38
CA GLN A 177 19.85 -8.42 8.31
C GLN A 177 20.91 -7.36 7.95
N GLY A 178 21.36 -6.59 8.94
CA GLY A 178 22.40 -5.57 8.77
C GLY A 178 21.89 -4.18 8.34
N GLU A 179 20.63 -4.07 7.90
CA GLU A 179 19.96 -2.76 7.72
C GLU A 179 19.66 -2.08 9.07
N PRO A 180 19.44 -0.75 9.09
CA PRO A 180 19.10 -0.02 10.32
C PRO A 180 17.87 -0.60 11.03
N GLU A 181 18.02 -0.90 12.32
CA GLU A 181 16.93 -1.41 13.15
C GLU A 181 16.07 -0.29 13.74
N ILE A 182 14.77 -0.57 13.90
CA ILE A 182 13.84 0.21 14.72
C ILE A 182 13.90 -0.22 16.19
N ASP A 183 13.44 0.68 17.07
CA ASP A 183 13.14 0.36 18.46
C ASP A 183 11.78 -0.36 18.59
N THR A 184 11.81 -1.70 18.56
CA THR A 184 10.61 -2.55 18.67
C THR A 184 9.92 -2.48 20.03
N GLN A 185 10.50 -1.83 21.05
CA GLN A 185 9.83 -1.58 22.34
C GLN A 185 8.90 -0.36 22.28
N ASN A 186 9.08 0.52 21.29
CA ASN A 186 8.36 1.77 21.14
C ASN A 186 7.38 1.80 19.95
N VAL A 187 7.05 0.62 19.38
CA VAL A 187 6.00 0.47 18.36
C VAL A 187 4.60 0.67 18.96
N ASP A 188 3.72 1.35 18.24
CA ASP A 188 2.33 1.50 18.66
C ASP A 188 1.56 0.21 18.37
N SER A 189 1.36 -0.59 19.41
CA SER A 189 0.57 -1.83 19.36
C SER A 189 -0.94 -1.58 19.50
N LYS A 190 -1.39 -0.33 19.57
CA LYS A 190 -2.82 0.01 19.67
C LYS A 190 -3.40 0.20 18.27
N ARG A 191 -4.50 -0.49 17.99
CA ARG A 191 -5.34 -0.18 16.83
C ARG A 191 -5.89 1.23 16.96
N LYS A 192 -5.89 1.99 15.87
CA LYS A 192 -6.55 3.31 15.86
C LYS A 192 -8.05 3.13 15.85
N VAL A 193 -8.78 4.16 16.29
CA VAL A 193 -10.25 4.11 16.41
C VAL A 193 -10.92 3.93 15.05
N ASP A 194 -10.30 4.47 13.99
CA ASP A 194 -10.71 4.39 12.59
C ASP A 194 -10.51 3.00 11.93
N GLU A 195 -9.81 2.07 12.58
CA GLU A 195 -9.63 0.69 12.11
C GLU A 195 -10.75 -0.27 12.55
N TYR A 196 -11.69 0.20 13.38
CA TYR A 196 -12.84 -0.57 13.83
C TYR A 196 -14.08 -0.31 12.96
N ASP A 197 -15.08 -1.20 13.02
CA ASP A 197 -16.39 -1.00 12.40
C ASP A 197 -17.14 0.21 12.99
N ASP A 198 -18.05 0.83 12.22
CA ASP A 198 -18.72 2.08 12.60
C ASP A 198 -19.43 2.06 13.98
N GLU A 199 -20.00 0.92 14.39
CA GLU A 199 -20.66 0.76 15.69
C GLU A 199 -19.63 0.79 16.84
N THR A 200 -18.53 0.06 16.66
CA THR A 200 -17.39 0.10 17.57
C THR A 200 -16.72 1.47 17.59
N GLN A 201 -16.55 2.15 16.43
CA GLN A 201 -16.01 3.52 16.37
C GLN A 201 -16.88 4.49 17.17
N ALA A 202 -18.21 4.44 16.98
CA ALA A 202 -19.17 5.27 17.69
C ALA A 202 -19.11 5.02 19.21
N THR A 203 -19.00 3.75 19.61
CA THR A 203 -18.86 3.35 21.02
C THR A 203 -17.56 3.87 21.64
N ILE A 204 -16.42 3.73 20.95
CA ILE A 204 -15.13 4.25 21.43
C ILE A 204 -15.15 5.78 21.51
N ARG A 205 -15.66 6.48 20.48
CA ARG A 205 -15.82 7.95 20.47
C ARG A 205 -16.67 8.43 21.65
N ARG A 206 -17.77 7.73 21.97
CA ARG A 206 -18.61 8.01 23.14
C ARG A 206 -17.83 7.84 24.45
N ILE A 207 -17.09 6.74 24.61
CA ILE A 207 -16.28 6.49 25.81
C ILE A 207 -15.21 7.58 25.98
N MET A 208 -14.50 7.95 24.91
CA MET A 208 -13.50 9.02 24.93
C MET A 208 -14.10 10.39 25.28
N PHE A 209 -15.29 10.70 24.74
CA PHE A 209 -16.04 11.89 25.09
C PHE A 209 -16.40 11.89 26.59
N ASP A 210 -17.03 10.82 27.09
CA ASP A 210 -17.46 10.68 28.47
C ASP A 210 -16.30 10.79 29.46
N GLN A 211 -15.15 10.18 29.17
CA GLN A 211 -13.94 10.31 29.99
C GLN A 211 -13.43 11.75 30.01
N ASN A 212 -13.46 12.47 28.88
CA ASN A 212 -13.04 13.86 28.82
C ASN A 212 -14.02 14.81 29.53
N GLN A 213 -15.34 14.54 29.47
CA GLN A 213 -16.35 15.30 30.20
C GLN A 213 -16.19 15.10 31.71
N LYS A 214 -16.11 13.84 32.19
CA LYS A 214 -15.89 13.51 33.61
C LYS A 214 -14.63 14.18 34.17
N ARG A 215 -13.50 14.13 33.43
CA ARG A 215 -12.24 14.80 33.83
C ARG A 215 -12.38 16.32 33.93
N LYS A 216 -13.32 16.93 33.21
CA LYS A 216 -13.64 18.37 33.26
C LYS A 216 -14.75 18.71 34.26
N GLY A 217 -15.33 17.74 34.96
CA GLY A 217 -16.52 17.94 35.80
C GLY A 217 -17.78 18.30 35.02
N LEU A 218 -17.82 17.95 33.73
CA LEU A 218 -18.93 18.24 32.81
C LEU A 218 -19.80 17.00 32.56
N PRO A 219 -21.07 17.16 32.14
CA PRO A 219 -21.98 16.03 31.89
C PRO A 219 -21.51 15.10 30.76
N THR A 220 -21.65 13.79 30.97
CA THR A 220 -21.43 12.73 29.96
C THR A 220 -22.48 12.74 28.85
N SER A 221 -22.27 12.00 27.75
CA SER A 221 -23.22 11.90 26.65
C SER A 221 -24.60 11.39 27.11
N GLY A 222 -24.62 10.48 28.09
CA GLY A 222 -25.86 9.99 28.71
C GLY A 222 -26.58 11.11 29.45
N GLU A 223 -25.88 11.84 30.31
CA GLU A 223 -26.44 12.97 31.07
C GLU A 223 -26.85 14.13 30.16
N ILE A 224 -26.10 14.46 29.11
CA ILE A 224 -26.50 15.44 28.09
C ILE A 224 -27.81 15.03 27.42
N THR A 225 -27.96 13.74 27.08
CA THR A 225 -29.19 13.22 26.46
C THR A 225 -30.37 13.31 27.43
N THR A 226 -30.20 12.83 28.66
CA THR A 226 -31.23 12.88 29.71
C THR A 226 -31.62 14.32 30.04
N ASN A 227 -30.66 15.22 30.23
CA ASN A 227 -30.90 16.64 30.48
C ASN A 227 -31.61 17.28 29.28
N GLY A 228 -31.22 16.98 28.04
CA GLY A 228 -31.90 17.48 26.84
C GLY A 228 -33.35 17.01 26.70
N VAL A 229 -33.66 15.79 27.15
CA VAL A 229 -35.05 15.28 27.22
C VAL A 229 -35.81 15.98 28.34
N LEU A 230 -35.21 16.15 29.52
CA LEU A 230 -35.81 16.85 30.67
C LEU A 230 -36.10 18.33 30.35
N GLU A 231 -35.14 19.05 29.75
CA GLU A 231 -35.34 20.45 29.33
C GLU A 231 -36.49 20.57 28.34
N LYS A 232 -36.59 19.69 27.33
CA LYS A 232 -37.73 19.66 26.42
C LYS A 232 -39.04 19.38 27.18
N ALA A 233 -39.03 18.42 28.11
CA ALA A 233 -40.21 18.03 28.88
C ALA A 233 -40.74 19.15 29.81
N LYS A 234 -39.93 20.11 30.25
CA LYS A 234 -40.38 21.27 31.03
C LYS A 234 -41.41 22.13 30.29
N TYR A 235 -41.33 22.22 28.96
CA TYR A 235 -42.17 23.12 28.15
C TYR A 235 -43.32 22.42 27.42
N ILE A 236 -43.53 21.12 27.66
CA ILE A 236 -44.67 20.38 27.07
C ILE A 236 -45.95 20.72 27.83
N LYS A 237 -47.06 20.92 27.11
CA LYS A 237 -48.36 21.22 27.71
C LYS A 237 -48.79 20.11 28.68
N GLY A 238 -49.10 20.47 29.93
CA GLY A 238 -49.38 19.52 31.02
C GLY A 238 -48.15 19.01 31.76
N SER A 239 -46.96 19.58 31.52
CA SER A 239 -45.76 19.28 32.30
C SER A 239 -45.95 19.61 33.78
N PRO A 240 -45.48 18.78 34.73
CA PRO A 240 -45.60 19.06 36.17
C PRO A 240 -44.85 20.33 36.60
N PHE A 241 -43.89 20.79 35.79
CA PHE A 241 -43.11 22.01 35.99
C PHE A 241 -43.83 23.30 35.54
N LEU A 242 -45.00 23.17 34.90
CA LEU A 242 -45.84 24.31 34.50
C LEU A 242 -47.09 24.40 35.38
N ASN A 243 -47.61 25.61 35.52
CA ASN A 243 -48.96 25.90 35.99
C ASN A 243 -50.00 25.61 34.90
N ASP A 244 -51.29 25.60 35.26
CA ASP A 244 -52.39 25.30 34.33
C ASP A 244 -52.54 26.35 33.21
N ASP A 245 -52.00 27.56 33.41
CA ASP A 245 -51.91 28.64 32.43
C ASP A 245 -50.68 28.55 31.50
N GLY A 246 -49.78 27.59 31.74
CA GLY A 246 -48.54 27.41 30.99
C GLY A 246 -47.34 28.25 31.48
N SER A 247 -47.47 28.99 32.58
CA SER A 247 -46.33 29.63 33.25
C SER A 247 -45.46 28.62 34.01
N MET A 248 -44.17 28.92 34.23
CA MET A 248 -43.28 28.09 35.07
C MET A 248 -43.69 28.18 36.55
N LYS A 249 -43.56 27.07 37.27
CA LYS A 249 -43.63 26.99 38.74
C LYS A 249 -42.33 27.41 39.42
#